data_AF-A0AAW2DLU6-F1
#
_entry.id   AF-A0AAW2DLU6-F1
#
_cell.length_a   1.000
_cell.length_b   1.000
_cell.length_c   1.000
_cell.angle_alpha   90.00
_cell.angle_beta   90.00
_cell.angle_gamma   90.00
#
_symmetry.space_group_name_H-M   'P 1'
#
loop_
_entity.id
_entity.type
_entity.pdbx_description
1 polymer ?
#
loop_
_entity_poly.entity_id
_entity_poly.type
_entity_poly.pdbx_seq_one_letter_code
_entity_poly.pdbx_strand_id
1 'polypeptide(L)'
;MSEIVQELYLQKYYLSGTGGVPVKCRKGVEIGYLAAKVLKKANTEKSNLVSLAEEVGMDIKEPISRCPDWNAIVFSDEEIKYVVYNACTSYVFGNKLLGML
;
A
#
# COMPACT_ATOMS: atom_id res chain seq x y z
N MET A 1 -9.26 -7.42 -13.55
CA MET A 1 -9.03 -6.19 -12.76
C MET A 1 -8.99 -6.66 -11.32
N SER A 2 -7.90 -6.41 -10.58
CA SER A 2 -7.73 -6.99 -9.24
C SER A 2 -8.78 -6.43 -8.28
N GLU A 3 -9.19 -7.23 -7.28
CA GLU A 3 -10.11 -6.80 -6.21
C GLU A 3 -9.60 -5.53 -5.52
N ILE A 4 -8.29 -5.36 -5.41
CA ILE A 4 -7.68 -4.17 -4.80
C ILE A 4 -7.76 -2.93 -5.69
N VAL A 5 -7.65 -3.08 -7.02
CA VAL A 5 -7.96 -1.96 -7.95
C VAL A 5 -9.43 -1.55 -7.78
N GLN A 6 -10.34 -2.50 -7.59
CA GLN A 6 -11.73 -2.19 -7.26
C GLN A 6 -11.84 -1.54 -5.87
N GLU A 7 -11.04 -1.95 -4.87
CA GLU A 7 -11.01 -1.34 -3.53
C GLU A 7 -10.46 0.09 -3.50
N LEU A 8 -9.41 0.41 -4.27
CA LEU A 8 -8.94 1.79 -4.47
C LEU A 8 -10.00 2.65 -5.19
N TYR A 9 -10.84 2.02 -6.02
CA TYR A 9 -12.03 2.64 -6.59
C TYR A 9 -13.23 2.69 -5.62
N LEU A 10 -13.21 1.96 -4.49
CA LEU A 10 -14.28 1.87 -3.48
C LEU A 10 -14.00 2.69 -2.20
N GLN A 11 -12.74 2.83 -1.78
CA GLN A 11 -12.30 3.73 -0.70
C GLN A 11 -12.35 5.17 -1.20
N LYS A 12 -13.58 5.61 -1.41
CA LYS A 12 -13.87 6.88 -2.03
C LYS A 12 -14.10 7.97 -1.02
N TYR A 13 -14.34 7.78 0.28
CA TYR A 13 -14.90 8.87 1.08
C TYR A 13 -14.10 9.20 2.33
N TYR A 14 -13.84 10.49 2.57
CA TYR A 14 -13.55 11.00 3.92
C TYR A 14 -14.82 11.65 4.48
N LEU A 15 -15.03 11.53 5.79
CA LEU A 15 -16.15 12.19 6.47
C LEU A 15 -15.84 13.69 6.60
N SER A 16 -16.63 14.52 5.95
CA SER A 16 -16.68 15.96 6.19
C SER A 16 -17.84 16.29 7.13
N GLY A 17 -17.85 17.48 7.75
CA GLY A 17 -18.98 17.95 8.58
C GLY A 17 -20.33 18.00 7.85
N THR A 18 -20.34 17.81 6.52
CA THR A 18 -21.53 17.78 5.65
C THR A 18 -21.78 16.42 4.98
N GLY A 19 -21.03 15.36 5.34
CA GLY A 19 -21.16 14.00 4.77
C GLY A 19 -19.88 13.46 4.12
N GLY A 20 -19.94 12.25 3.54
CA GLY A 20 -18.80 11.61 2.87
C GLY A 20 -18.42 12.28 1.55
N VAL A 21 -17.18 12.74 1.40
CA VAL A 21 -16.69 13.40 0.18
C VAL A 21 -15.82 12.47 -0.65
N PRO A 22 -16.12 12.28 -1.96
CA PRO A 22 -15.36 11.39 -2.82
C PRO A 22 -13.90 11.87 -3.06
N VAL A 23 -12.89 11.16 -2.56
CA VAL A 23 -11.49 11.24 -2.98
C VAL A 23 -11.35 10.58 -4.35
N LYS A 24 -11.07 11.40 -5.36
CA LYS A 24 -10.83 10.91 -6.72
C LYS A 24 -9.33 10.74 -6.96
N CYS A 25 -8.79 9.57 -6.63
CA CYS A 25 -7.44 9.17 -7.03
C CYS A 25 -7.41 8.97 -8.56
N ARG A 26 -6.78 9.90 -9.31
CA ARG A 26 -6.76 9.87 -10.78
C ARG A 26 -5.79 8.85 -11.36
N LYS A 27 -4.70 8.56 -10.65
CA LYS A 27 -3.65 7.63 -11.05
C LYS A 27 -3.17 6.90 -9.81
N GLY A 28 -3.08 5.59 -9.90
CA GLY A 28 -2.59 4.70 -8.85
C GLY A 28 -2.34 3.33 -9.45
N VAL A 29 -1.37 2.61 -8.90
CA VAL A 29 -1.10 1.23 -9.26
C VAL A 29 -0.94 0.44 -7.95
N GLU A 30 -1.56 -0.73 -7.91
CA GLU A 30 -1.40 -1.66 -6.80
C GLU A 30 -0.02 -2.32 -6.91
N ILE A 31 0.67 -2.48 -5.77
CA ILE A 31 2.08 -2.80 -5.77
C ILE A 31 2.35 -4.29 -6.06
N GLY A 32 1.46 -5.19 -5.63
CA GLY A 32 1.48 -6.60 -6.02
C GLY A 32 1.24 -6.79 -7.52
N TYR A 33 0.33 -6.02 -8.10
CA TYR A 33 0.09 -6.00 -9.54
C TYR A 33 1.33 -5.50 -10.30
N LEU A 34 1.93 -4.40 -9.84
CA LEU A 34 3.17 -3.88 -10.43
C LEU A 34 4.28 -4.94 -10.34
N ALA A 35 4.46 -5.58 -9.19
CA ALA A 35 5.44 -6.64 -8.99
C ALA A 35 5.19 -7.82 -9.94
N ALA A 36 3.95 -8.28 -10.06
CA ALA A 36 3.59 -9.37 -10.97
C ALA A 36 3.92 -9.06 -12.43
N LYS A 37 3.74 -7.80 -12.85
CA LYS A 37 4.09 -7.35 -14.21
C LYS A 37 5.60 -7.29 -14.43
N VAL A 38 6.34 -6.69 -13.50
CA VAL A 38 7.80 -6.53 -13.60
C VAL A 38 8.50 -7.90 -13.52
N LEU A 39 8.12 -8.73 -12.55
CA LEU A 39 8.71 -10.05 -12.31
C LEU A 39 8.20 -11.13 -13.28
N LYS A 40 7.18 -10.82 -14.08
CA LYS A 40 6.53 -11.74 -15.03
C LYS A 40 6.00 -13.02 -14.35
N LYS A 41 5.50 -12.89 -13.11
CA LYS A 41 4.98 -13.99 -12.30
C LYS A 41 3.55 -13.68 -11.85
N ALA A 42 2.57 -14.27 -12.53
CA ALA A 42 1.14 -14.00 -12.29
C ALA A 42 0.69 -14.30 -10.84
N ASN A 43 1.35 -15.21 -10.14
CA ASN A 43 0.95 -15.62 -8.80
C ASN A 43 1.35 -14.63 -7.70
N THR A 44 2.16 -13.62 -8.01
CA THR A 44 2.69 -12.65 -7.03
C THR A 44 1.72 -11.50 -6.72
N GLU A 45 0.62 -11.36 -7.47
CA GLU A 45 -0.39 -10.32 -7.23
C GLU A 45 -1.08 -10.45 -5.86
N LYS A 46 -1.13 -11.67 -5.30
CA LYS A 46 -1.72 -11.96 -3.99
C LYS A 46 -0.71 -12.07 -2.86
N SER A 47 0.58 -11.88 -3.16
CA SER A 47 1.65 -11.95 -2.18
C SER A 47 1.65 -10.72 -1.28
N ASN A 48 2.00 -10.89 -0.01
CA ASN A 48 2.16 -9.75 0.89
C ASN A 48 3.42 -8.95 0.55
N LEU A 49 3.52 -7.72 1.04
CA LEU A 49 4.61 -6.80 0.72
C LEU A 49 5.99 -7.36 1.12
N VAL A 50 6.08 -8.10 2.23
CA VAL A 50 7.33 -8.68 2.75
C VAL A 50 7.86 -9.74 1.80
N SER A 51 7.02 -10.71 1.41
CA SER A 51 7.41 -11.77 0.47
C SER A 51 7.83 -11.22 -0.89
N LEU A 52 7.14 -10.17 -1.36
CA LEU A 52 7.49 -9.46 -2.58
C LEU A 52 8.84 -8.71 -2.45
N ALA A 53 9.11 -8.12 -1.29
CA ALA A 53 10.36 -7.44 -1.01
C ALA A 53 11.55 -8.41 -0.97
N GLU A 54 11.42 -9.54 -0.29
CA GLU A 54 12.43 -10.60 -0.26
C GLU A 54 12.78 -11.08 -1.68
N GLU A 55 11.76 -11.27 -2.52
CA GLU A 55 11.93 -11.73 -3.89
C GLU A 55 12.76 -10.75 -4.76
N VAL A 56 12.69 -9.45 -4.48
CA VAL A 56 13.51 -8.44 -5.19
C VAL A 56 14.83 -8.10 -4.46
N GLY A 57 15.18 -8.87 -3.43
CA GLY A 57 16.39 -8.69 -2.64
C GLY A 57 16.36 -7.46 -1.74
N MET A 58 15.18 -7.08 -1.24
CA MET A 58 15.01 -6.03 -0.25
C MET A 58 14.72 -6.63 1.13
N ASP A 59 15.55 -6.28 2.12
CA ASP A 59 15.29 -6.59 3.53
C ASP A 59 14.31 -5.54 4.10
N ILE A 60 13.02 -5.79 3.92
CA ILE A 60 11.95 -5.00 4.54
C ILE A 60 11.48 -5.73 5.78
N LYS A 61 11.64 -5.12 6.93
CA LYS A 61 11.12 -5.65 8.19
C LYS A 61 9.61 -5.43 8.27
N GLU A 62 8.86 -6.33 8.88
CA GLU A 62 7.48 -6.00 9.22
C GLU A 62 7.46 -4.85 10.23
N PRO A 63 6.52 -3.89 10.10
CA PRO A 63 6.33 -2.90 11.13
C PRO A 63 5.98 -3.64 12.44
N ILE A 64 6.75 -3.36 13.49
CA ILE A 64 6.58 -3.98 14.82
C ILE A 64 5.26 -3.52 15.47
N SER A 65 4.70 -2.41 15.00
CA SER A 65 3.48 -1.83 15.57
C SER A 65 2.20 -2.44 15.00
N ARG A 66 1.17 -2.46 15.86
CA ARG A 66 -0.19 -2.88 15.52
C ARG A 66 -0.78 -1.95 14.45
N CYS A 67 -1.63 -2.52 13.59
CA CYS A 67 -2.45 -1.74 12.65
C CYS A 67 -3.20 -0.61 13.41
N PRO A 68 -3.12 0.66 12.95
CA PRO A 68 -3.76 1.80 13.60
C PRO A 68 -5.28 1.66 13.68
N ASP A 69 -5.88 2.29 14.69
CA ASP A 69 -7.30 2.59 14.63
C ASP A 69 -7.53 3.73 13.63
N TRP A 70 -7.94 3.39 12.41
CA TRP A 70 -8.23 4.38 11.37
C TRP A 70 -9.38 5.34 11.72
N ASN A 71 -10.14 5.07 12.78
CA ASN A 71 -11.19 5.96 13.27
C ASN A 71 -10.73 6.88 14.41
N ALA A 72 -9.47 6.77 14.86
CA ALA A 72 -8.94 7.62 15.92
C ALA A 72 -8.85 9.08 15.47
N ILE A 73 -9.25 10.00 16.37
CA ILE A 73 -9.19 11.45 16.12
C ILE A 73 -7.75 11.96 16.20
N VAL A 74 -6.94 11.34 17.06
CA VAL A 74 -5.52 11.64 17.25
C VAL A 74 -4.78 10.31 17.27
N PHE A 75 -3.77 10.18 16.42
CA PHE A 75 -2.93 8.99 16.35
C PHE A 75 -1.84 9.04 17.42
N SER A 76 -1.49 7.88 17.97
CA SER A 76 -0.30 7.74 18.81
C SER A 76 0.98 7.83 17.98
N ASP A 77 2.13 8.00 18.65
CA ASP A 77 3.44 7.97 17.99
C ASP A 77 3.69 6.63 17.27
N GLU A 78 3.21 5.52 17.83
CA GLU A 78 3.33 4.18 17.25
C GLU A 78 2.48 4.01 15.99
N GLU A 79 1.29 4.60 15.97
CA GLU A 79 0.40 4.63 14.81
C GLU A 79 0.97 5.53 13.70
N ILE A 80 1.50 6.70 14.06
CA ILE A 80 2.19 7.57 13.10
C ILE A 80 3.40 6.85 12.49
N LYS A 81 4.23 6.20 13.33
CA LYS A 81 5.37 5.38 12.85
C LYS A 81 4.90 4.27 11.91
N TYR A 82 3.79 3.60 12.22
CA TYR A 82 3.21 2.56 11.35
C TYR A 82 2.85 3.11 9.96
N VAL A 83 2.11 4.22 9.91
CA VAL A 83 1.65 4.81 8.65
C VAL A 83 2.83 5.30 7.81
N VAL A 84 3.78 6.01 8.44
CA VAL A 84 4.99 6.50 7.77
C VAL A 84 5.82 5.33 7.24
N TYR A 85 6.01 4.28 8.05
CA TYR A 85 6.75 3.10 7.63
C TYR A 85 6.14 2.43 6.40
N ASN A 86 4.82 2.22 6.38
CA ASN A 86 4.12 1.61 5.25
C ASN A 86 4.21 2.47 3.98
N ALA A 87 4.05 3.79 4.11
CA ALA A 87 4.15 4.72 2.99
C ALA A 87 5.57 4.74 2.39
N CYS A 88 6.59 4.87 3.23
CA CYS A 88 7.99 4.84 2.81
C CYS A 88 8.37 3.50 2.18
N THR A 89 7.97 2.39 2.79
CA THR A 89 8.25 1.04 2.28
C THR A 89 7.64 0.84 0.89
N SER A 90 6.38 1.21 0.72
CA SER A 90 5.69 1.14 -0.58
C SER A 90 6.39 1.98 -1.65
N TYR A 91 6.85 3.18 -1.29
CA TYR A 91 7.60 4.05 -2.20
C TYR A 91 8.94 3.44 -2.63
N VAL A 92 9.75 2.97 -1.67
CA VAL A 92 11.06 2.37 -1.98
C VAL A 92 10.90 1.09 -2.80
N PHE A 93 9.95 0.24 -2.44
CA PHE A 93 9.66 -0.99 -3.17
C PHE A 93 9.15 -0.70 -4.59
N GLY A 94 8.25 0.27 -4.75
CA GLY A 94 7.79 0.72 -6.06
C GLY A 94 8.92 1.23 -6.94
N ASN A 95 9.83 2.05 -6.40
CA ASN A 95 11.02 2.52 -7.12
C ASN A 95 11.95 1.37 -7.51
N LYS A 96 12.15 0.38 -6.63
CA LYS A 96 12.95 -0.81 -6.94
C LYS A 96 12.36 -1.56 -8.14
N LEU A 97 11.06 -1.82 -8.12
CA LEU A 97 10.36 -2.48 -9.23
C LEU A 97 10.46 -1.69 -10.54
N LEU A 98 10.28 -0.37 -10.49
CA LEU A 98 10.40 0.48 -11.67
C LEU A 98 11.83 0.51 -12.23
N GLY A 99 12.85 0.43 -11.38
CA GLY A 99 14.25 0.33 -11.81
C GLY A 99 14.63 -1.03 -12.41
N MET A 100 13.74 -2.01 -12.37
CA MET A 100 13.92 -3.32 -13.02
C MET A 100 13.25 -3.40 -14.40
N LEU A 101 12.53 -2.35 -14.82
CA LEU A 101 12.03 -2.19 -16.19
C LEU A 101 13.16 -1.86 -17.16
#